data_AF-A0A2A5CW60-F1
#
_entry.id   AF-A0A2A5CW60-F1
#
_cell.length_a   1.000
_cell.length_b   1.000
_cell.length_c   1.000
_cell.angle_alpha   90.00
_cell.angle_beta   90.00
_cell.angle_gamma   90.00
#
_symmetry.space_group_name_H-M   'P 1'
#
loop_
_entity.id
_entity.type
_entity.pdbx_description
1 polymer ?
#
loop_
_entity_poly.entity_id
_entity_poly.type
_entity_poly.pdbx_seq_one_letter_code
_entity_poly.pdbx_strand_id
1 'polypeptide(L)'
;MTLPCLIFICAMLPFAATAAPKNRFHVEAQQVIEIKAIELAELIGKSFADLSVLSVKNGMLTPVPHQLEDFDVEGRSWFKESGVRLLGQENIVDPHDSLFFRYADTGQRLDSVDSGFTQIIAEIQILSSQTEDVRYLYVTDQLRALHHLPLTLYDQTTGIIRSQYFSLHTNPNDLLSWNDFTYATYQGNQQSSLLDTLKIRIEAGVVFDVASIAFDNSDIKTQVTAVKQGPIRTIILAKSQFLFARIPVLFLDIRFNILPQQFNIDVDINVPAILAAFLHNPRATISIDGNNLLGSDVLTTFNPTIPTKVDGQMSIAEQLLSSNLVTNGKSWIWLSTNAGFDIHTELHVPSNFKAPISLHYIDNLTLEETPERFAGQGPNIGYKIHQIPINDVFKFRFSAYFTDSIGGISPQEFAARIKDTPAIASQPIRDAFNLVQGPKQ
;
A
#
# COMPACT_ATOMS: atom_id res chain seq x y z
N MET A 1 -39.11 -70.61 -2.52
CA MET A 1 -37.89 -69.90 -2.07
C MET A 1 -37.17 -69.38 -3.30
N THR A 2 -37.44 -68.13 -3.67
CA THR A 2 -36.73 -67.37 -4.70
C THR A 2 -37.00 -65.89 -4.41
N LEU A 3 -35.99 -65.19 -3.90
CA LEU A 3 -35.97 -63.74 -3.69
C LEU A 3 -35.53 -63.09 -5.02
N PRO A 4 -36.21 -62.07 -5.56
CA PRO A 4 -35.64 -61.24 -6.61
C PRO A 4 -34.89 -60.06 -5.98
N CYS A 5 -33.69 -59.84 -6.50
CA CYS A 5 -32.74 -58.79 -6.18
C CYS A 5 -33.28 -57.43 -6.66
N LEU A 6 -33.45 -56.46 -5.76
CA LEU A 6 -33.73 -55.07 -6.11
C LEU A 6 -32.39 -54.34 -6.31
N ILE A 7 -32.10 -53.94 -7.54
CA ILE A 7 -30.98 -53.06 -7.88
C ILE A 7 -31.43 -51.62 -7.61
N PHE A 8 -30.80 -50.97 -6.62
CA PHE A 8 -30.93 -49.53 -6.38
C PHE A 8 -30.07 -48.79 -7.41
N ILE A 9 -30.70 -48.12 -8.38
CA ILE A 9 -30.02 -47.17 -9.27
C ILE A 9 -29.99 -45.81 -8.54
N CYS A 10 -28.82 -45.44 -8.03
CA CYS A 10 -28.57 -44.13 -7.48
C CYS A 10 -28.36 -43.15 -8.64
N ALA A 11 -29.37 -42.34 -8.96
CA ALA A 11 -29.24 -41.27 -9.94
C ALA A 11 -28.35 -40.16 -9.35
N MET A 12 -27.10 -40.08 -9.82
CA MET A 12 -26.26 -38.91 -9.56
C MET A 12 -26.78 -37.74 -10.39
N LEU A 13 -27.36 -36.74 -9.73
CA LEU A 13 -27.60 -35.43 -10.33
C LEU A 13 -26.23 -34.79 -10.62
N PRO A 14 -25.96 -34.32 -11.85
CA PRO A 14 -24.75 -33.56 -12.12
C PRO A 14 -24.84 -32.23 -11.37
N PHE A 15 -23.88 -31.98 -10.49
CA PHE A 15 -23.58 -30.63 -10.02
C PHE A 15 -23.27 -29.80 -11.26
N ALA A 16 -24.19 -28.94 -11.67
CA ALA A 16 -23.88 -27.85 -12.57
C ALA A 16 -22.85 -26.99 -11.85
N ALA A 17 -21.58 -27.10 -12.26
CA ALA A 17 -20.58 -26.12 -11.90
C ALA A 17 -21.08 -24.77 -12.40
N THR A 18 -21.58 -23.95 -11.48
CA THR A 18 -21.79 -22.53 -11.75
C THR A 18 -20.44 -22.00 -12.19
N ALA A 19 -20.34 -21.65 -13.48
CA ALA A 19 -19.21 -20.92 -14.01
C ALA A 19 -18.96 -19.74 -13.06
N ALA A 20 -17.74 -19.68 -12.51
CA ALA A 20 -17.31 -18.50 -11.78
C ALA A 20 -17.62 -17.28 -12.66
N PRO A 21 -18.28 -16.24 -12.12
CA PRO A 21 -18.47 -15.02 -12.89
C PRO A 21 -17.11 -14.61 -13.43
N LYS A 22 -17.05 -14.29 -14.73
CA LYS A 22 -15.90 -13.61 -15.33
C LYS A 22 -15.77 -12.27 -14.61
N ASN A 23 -15.11 -12.27 -13.45
CA ASN A 23 -14.83 -11.07 -12.69
C ASN A 23 -13.96 -10.20 -13.60
N ARG A 24 -14.56 -9.14 -14.14
CA ARG A 24 -13.78 -7.96 -14.49
C ARG A 24 -13.06 -7.60 -13.20
N PHE A 25 -11.74 -7.72 -13.19
CA PHE A 25 -10.93 -7.25 -12.08
C PHE A 25 -11.22 -5.76 -11.94
N HIS A 26 -12.00 -5.41 -10.93
CA HIS A 26 -12.20 -4.03 -10.54
C HIS A 26 -10.98 -3.68 -9.70
N VAL A 27 -9.97 -3.09 -10.34
CA VAL A 27 -8.80 -2.47 -9.69
C VAL A 27 -9.24 -1.62 -8.48
N GLU A 28 -10.43 -1.05 -8.59
CA GLU A 28 -11.06 -0.18 -7.61
C GLU A 28 -11.59 -0.92 -6.37
N ALA A 29 -11.88 -2.22 -6.44
CA ALA A 29 -12.53 -2.95 -5.35
C ALA A 29 -11.69 -2.97 -4.07
N GLN A 30 -10.37 -3.17 -4.19
CA GLN A 30 -9.46 -3.16 -3.03
C GLN A 30 -8.92 -1.77 -2.68
N GLN A 31 -9.34 -0.74 -3.42
CA GLN A 31 -8.93 0.62 -3.12
C GLN A 31 -9.41 1.03 -1.73
N VAL A 32 -8.48 1.57 -0.94
CA VAL A 32 -8.80 2.19 0.34
C VAL A 32 -9.11 3.66 0.10
N ILE A 33 -10.28 4.07 0.57
CA ILE A 33 -10.80 5.42 0.47
C ILE A 33 -10.54 6.14 1.80
N GLU A 34 -10.09 7.38 1.71
CA GLU A 34 -9.91 8.29 2.84
C GLU A 34 -10.95 9.42 2.74
N ILE A 35 -11.68 9.66 3.82
CA ILE A 35 -12.57 10.84 3.97
C ILE A 35 -12.05 11.66 5.13
N LYS A 36 -11.87 12.96 4.92
CA LYS A 36 -11.47 13.86 6.01
C LYS A 36 -12.68 14.14 6.91
N ALA A 37 -12.49 14.11 8.21
CA ALA A 37 -13.56 14.30 9.18
C ALA A 37 -14.22 15.68 9.10
N ILE A 38 -13.54 16.71 8.55
CA ILE A 38 -14.18 17.98 8.22
C ILE A 38 -15.35 17.85 7.22
N GLU A 39 -15.32 16.82 6.37
CA GLU A 39 -16.40 16.47 5.44
C GLU A 39 -17.50 15.66 6.14
N LEU A 40 -17.37 15.37 7.44
CA LEU A 40 -18.30 14.58 8.26
C LEU A 40 -18.55 15.32 9.58
N ALA A 41 -19.07 16.55 9.49
CA ALA A 41 -19.20 17.47 10.62
C ALA A 41 -19.98 16.88 11.82
N GLU A 42 -20.91 15.96 11.56
CA GLU A 42 -21.72 15.26 12.55
C GLU A 42 -20.91 14.29 13.44
N LEU A 43 -19.72 13.91 13.00
CA LEU A 43 -18.82 13.03 13.73
C LEU A 43 -17.91 13.79 14.69
N ILE A 44 -17.68 15.10 14.45
CA ILE A 44 -16.75 15.92 15.23
C ILE A 44 -17.13 15.89 16.73
N GLY A 45 -16.14 15.62 17.58
CA GLY A 45 -16.27 15.51 19.02
C GLY A 45 -16.75 14.15 19.53
N LYS A 46 -17.09 13.20 18.64
CA LYS A 46 -17.41 11.82 19.04
C LYS A 46 -16.13 11.01 19.25
N SER A 47 -16.19 10.02 20.14
CA SER A 47 -15.07 9.09 20.32
C SER A 47 -15.00 8.09 19.17
N PHE A 48 -13.79 7.74 18.74
CA PHE A 48 -13.59 6.69 17.73
C PHE A 48 -14.23 5.36 18.15
N ALA A 49 -14.22 5.03 19.45
CA ALA A 49 -14.73 3.76 19.96
C ALA A 49 -16.27 3.63 19.90
N ASP A 50 -16.96 4.76 19.82
CA ASP A 50 -18.43 4.80 19.79
C ASP A 50 -18.96 4.75 18.36
N LEU A 51 -18.12 5.00 17.36
CA LEU A 51 -18.52 5.07 15.96
C LEU A 51 -18.43 3.69 15.29
N SER A 52 -19.46 3.38 14.49
CA SER A 52 -19.47 2.24 13.58
C SER A 52 -19.92 2.66 12.20
N VAL A 53 -19.29 2.07 11.17
CA VAL A 53 -19.68 2.23 9.77
C VAL A 53 -20.46 1.01 9.29
N LEU A 54 -21.54 1.25 8.58
CA LEU A 54 -22.47 0.26 8.05
C LEU A 54 -22.61 0.42 6.53
N SER A 55 -22.94 -0.67 5.86
CA SER A 55 -23.35 -0.70 4.45
C SER A 55 -24.62 -1.51 4.28
N VAL A 56 -25.42 -1.22 3.25
CA VAL A 56 -26.58 -2.06 2.91
C VAL A 56 -26.12 -3.22 2.05
N LYS A 57 -26.27 -4.45 2.58
CA LYS A 57 -26.01 -5.71 1.88
C LYS A 57 -27.27 -6.56 1.91
N ASN A 58 -27.79 -6.93 0.75
CA ASN A 58 -29.04 -7.69 0.61
C ASN A 58 -30.22 -7.06 1.39
N GLY A 59 -30.35 -5.74 1.32
CA GLY A 59 -31.40 -4.97 2.02
C GLY A 59 -31.18 -4.76 3.52
N MET A 60 -30.10 -5.29 4.11
CA MET A 60 -29.82 -5.15 5.55
C MET A 60 -28.58 -4.29 5.82
N LEU A 61 -28.66 -3.44 6.85
CA LEU A 61 -27.51 -2.72 7.37
C LEU A 61 -26.53 -3.70 8.05
N THR A 62 -25.34 -3.81 7.48
CA THR A 62 -24.28 -4.69 7.95
C THR A 62 -23.06 -3.86 8.30
N PRO A 63 -22.47 -4.04 9.49
CA PRO A 63 -21.22 -3.38 9.85
C PRO A 63 -20.08 -3.74 8.91
N VAL A 64 -19.23 -2.76 8.62
CA VAL A 64 -18.10 -2.93 7.73
C VAL A 64 -16.78 -2.50 8.37
N PRO A 65 -15.66 -3.14 8.00
CA PRO A 65 -14.35 -2.69 8.41
C PRO A 65 -14.16 -1.22 8.09
N HIS A 66 -13.68 -0.47 9.07
CA HIS A 66 -13.35 0.94 8.95
C HIS A 66 -12.28 1.29 9.97
N GLN A 67 -11.61 2.42 9.78
CA GLN A 67 -10.52 2.86 10.64
C GLN A 67 -10.52 4.38 10.72
N LEU A 68 -10.69 4.91 11.93
CA LEU A 68 -10.47 6.33 12.23
C LEU A 68 -9.01 6.52 12.66
N GLU A 69 -8.38 7.59 12.20
CA GLU A 69 -7.01 7.89 12.57
C GLU A 69 -6.81 9.36 12.89
N ASP A 70 -6.10 9.60 13.98
CA ASP A 70 -5.60 10.93 14.33
C ASP A 70 -4.44 11.35 13.43
N PHE A 71 -4.38 12.65 13.08
CA PHE A 71 -3.34 13.21 12.23
C PHE A 71 -2.42 14.22 12.94
N ASP A 72 -1.15 14.21 12.56
CA ASP A 72 -0.12 15.13 13.07
C ASP A 72 -0.10 16.45 12.29
N VAL A 73 0.62 17.44 12.81
CA VAL A 73 0.79 18.76 12.15
C VAL A 73 1.46 18.69 10.77
N GLU A 74 2.05 17.56 10.41
CA GLU A 74 2.66 17.32 9.10
C GLU A 74 1.72 16.55 8.15
N GLY A 75 0.47 16.32 8.54
CA GLY A 75 -0.54 15.67 7.72
C GLY A 75 -0.34 14.15 7.60
N ARG A 76 0.24 13.49 8.61
CA ARG A 76 0.44 12.04 8.65
C ARG A 76 -0.26 11.42 9.84
N SER A 77 -0.55 10.12 9.78
CA SER A 77 -1.08 9.38 10.92
C SER A 77 -0.18 9.58 12.14
N TRP A 78 -0.77 10.08 13.22
CA TRP A 78 -0.03 10.52 14.39
C TRP A 78 0.46 9.33 15.21
N PHE A 79 1.63 9.46 15.81
CA PHE A 79 2.17 8.54 16.81
C PHE A 79 2.76 9.36 17.94
N LYS A 80 2.51 8.96 19.19
CA LYS A 80 3.14 9.59 20.35
C LYS A 80 4.68 9.51 20.27
N GLU A 81 5.19 8.39 19.77
CA GLU A 81 6.61 8.07 19.63
C GLU A 81 7.31 8.87 18.52
N SER A 82 6.55 9.46 17.60
CA SER A 82 7.12 10.32 16.54
C SER A 82 7.71 11.60 17.11
N GLY A 83 7.22 12.08 18.26
CA GLY A 83 7.55 13.40 18.81
C GLY A 83 6.92 14.57 18.03
N VAL A 84 6.17 14.28 16.97
CA VAL A 84 5.42 15.29 16.20
C VAL A 84 4.12 15.60 16.93
N ARG A 85 3.74 16.88 16.94
CA ARG A 85 2.54 17.35 17.62
C ARG A 85 1.27 16.82 16.93
N LEU A 86 0.37 16.27 17.74
CA LEU A 86 -0.98 15.91 17.35
C LEU A 86 -1.80 17.16 16.98
N LEU A 87 -2.64 17.08 15.94
CA LEU A 87 -3.74 18.02 15.71
C LEU A 87 -4.96 17.53 16.49
N GLY A 88 -5.65 18.44 17.18
CA GLY A 88 -6.82 18.11 17.99
C GLY A 88 -6.55 17.21 19.20
N GLN A 89 -7.36 16.17 19.37
CA GLN A 89 -7.38 15.34 20.58
C GLN A 89 -7.42 13.85 20.25
N GLU A 90 -6.53 13.08 20.88
CA GLU A 90 -6.36 11.66 20.62
C GLU A 90 -7.66 10.87 20.82
N ASN A 91 -8.04 10.07 19.82
CA ASN A 91 -9.23 9.20 19.78
C ASN A 91 -10.58 9.95 19.85
N ILE A 92 -10.60 11.25 19.60
CA ILE A 92 -11.79 12.08 19.49
C ILE A 92 -11.78 12.74 18.12
N VAL A 93 -12.82 12.52 17.32
CA VAL A 93 -12.88 13.04 15.95
C VAL A 93 -12.73 14.55 15.94
N ASP A 94 -11.70 15.03 15.27
CA ASP A 94 -11.49 16.43 14.93
C ASP A 94 -11.41 16.66 13.42
N PRO A 95 -11.48 17.91 12.92
CA PRO A 95 -11.55 18.18 11.48
C PRO A 95 -10.39 17.64 10.63
N HIS A 96 -9.22 17.34 11.21
CA HIS A 96 -8.02 16.91 10.48
C HIS A 96 -7.91 15.39 10.36
N ASP A 97 -8.67 14.66 11.17
CA ASP A 97 -8.70 13.21 11.20
C ASP A 97 -9.28 12.64 9.92
N SER A 98 -9.06 11.34 9.72
CA SER A 98 -9.58 10.64 8.56
C SER A 98 -10.31 9.36 8.93
N LEU A 99 -11.40 9.10 8.20
CA LEU A 99 -12.08 7.82 8.14
C LEU A 99 -11.59 7.04 6.91
N PHE A 100 -11.10 5.83 7.13
CA PHE A 100 -10.67 4.89 6.10
C PHE A 100 -11.62 3.71 5.98
N PHE A 101 -11.87 3.26 4.75
CA PHE A 101 -12.63 2.04 4.43
C PHE A 101 -12.25 1.54 3.03
N ARG A 102 -12.63 0.31 2.66
CA ARG A 102 -12.45 -0.17 1.28
C ARG A 102 -13.65 0.14 0.41
N TYR A 103 -13.43 0.45 -0.86
CA TYR A 103 -14.51 0.63 -1.82
C TYR A 103 -15.39 -0.63 -1.95
N ALA A 104 -14.82 -1.84 -1.92
CA ALA A 104 -15.61 -3.09 -1.93
C ALA A 104 -16.55 -3.27 -0.73
N ASP A 105 -16.33 -2.55 0.37
CA ASP A 105 -17.18 -2.62 1.57
C ASP A 105 -18.36 -1.64 1.52
N THR A 106 -18.45 -0.78 0.51
CA THR A 106 -19.62 0.08 0.27
C THR A 106 -20.82 -0.69 -0.28
N GLY A 107 -22.03 -0.17 -0.09
CA GLY A 107 -23.27 -0.87 -0.41
C GLY A 107 -24.26 -0.07 -1.25
N GLN A 108 -25.46 -0.64 -1.38
CA GLN A 108 -26.61 0.06 -1.97
C GLN A 108 -27.09 1.17 -1.04
N ARG A 109 -27.95 2.06 -1.56
CA ARG A 109 -28.65 3.03 -0.73
C ARG A 109 -29.66 2.32 0.16
N LEU A 110 -29.85 2.83 1.36
CA LEU A 110 -30.87 2.38 2.30
C LEU A 110 -32.26 2.78 1.79
N ASP A 111 -33.14 1.78 1.66
CA ASP A 111 -34.56 1.98 1.40
C ASP A 111 -35.26 2.39 2.72
N SER A 112 -36.14 3.37 2.65
CA SER A 112 -36.70 4.11 3.81
C SER A 112 -37.59 3.30 4.77
N VAL A 113 -37.84 2.02 4.52
CA VAL A 113 -38.93 1.26 5.16
C VAL A 113 -38.46 0.27 6.24
N ASP A 114 -37.21 -0.23 6.22
CA ASP A 114 -36.83 -1.44 6.96
C ASP A 114 -35.57 -1.35 7.84
N SER A 115 -35.09 -0.15 8.17
CA SER A 115 -33.71 -0.04 8.70
C SER A 115 -33.49 -0.58 10.11
N GLY A 116 -34.51 -0.71 10.97
CA GLY A 116 -34.38 -1.24 12.35
C GLY A 116 -33.43 -0.47 13.29
N PHE A 117 -32.66 0.49 12.76
CA PHE A 117 -31.70 1.34 13.45
C PHE A 117 -32.30 2.73 13.64
N THR A 118 -32.44 3.12 14.90
CA THR A 118 -33.11 4.36 15.29
C THR A 118 -32.23 5.60 15.16
N GLN A 119 -30.91 5.47 14.92
CA GLN A 119 -30.02 6.62 14.88
C GLN A 119 -28.79 6.39 13.98
N ILE A 120 -28.98 6.63 12.68
CA ILE A 120 -27.89 6.87 11.74
C ILE A 120 -27.57 8.36 11.81
N ILE A 121 -26.30 8.70 11.98
CA ILE A 121 -25.86 10.09 12.17
C ILE A 121 -25.31 10.72 10.88
N ALA A 122 -24.83 9.91 9.94
CA ALA A 122 -24.39 10.39 8.62
C ALA A 122 -24.67 9.35 7.52
N GLU A 123 -25.07 9.82 6.34
CA GLU A 123 -25.01 9.09 5.07
C GLU A 123 -23.81 9.59 4.27
N ILE A 124 -23.00 8.67 3.77
CA ILE A 124 -21.84 8.94 2.92
C ILE A 124 -22.14 8.37 1.55
N GLN A 125 -22.16 9.23 0.54
CA GLN A 125 -22.30 8.89 -0.87
C GLN A 125 -20.93 8.88 -1.53
N ILE A 126 -20.65 7.82 -2.28
CA ILE A 126 -19.39 7.60 -3.00
C ILE A 126 -19.72 7.41 -4.47
N LEU A 127 -19.21 8.29 -5.33
CA LEU A 127 -19.31 8.20 -6.79
C LEU A 127 -17.96 7.78 -7.36
N SER A 128 -17.90 6.58 -7.95
CA SER A 128 -16.72 6.16 -8.70
C SER A 128 -16.64 6.92 -10.02
N SER A 129 -15.53 7.60 -10.29
CA SER A 129 -15.34 8.26 -11.58
C SER A 129 -15.06 7.25 -12.71
N GLN A 130 -14.68 6.01 -12.36
CA GLN A 130 -14.40 4.93 -13.32
C GLN A 130 -15.64 4.19 -13.78
N THR A 131 -16.53 3.84 -12.84
CA THR A 131 -17.73 3.04 -13.16
C THR A 131 -19.02 3.85 -13.22
N GLU A 132 -18.98 5.11 -12.80
CA GLU A 132 -20.16 5.96 -12.56
C GLU A 132 -21.14 5.38 -11.53
N ASP A 133 -20.75 4.30 -10.83
CA ASP A 133 -21.56 3.71 -9.78
C ASP A 133 -21.60 4.63 -8.56
N VAL A 134 -22.81 4.76 -8.02
CA VAL A 134 -23.04 5.42 -6.73
C VAL A 134 -23.22 4.36 -5.66
N ARG A 135 -22.39 4.44 -4.62
CA ARG A 135 -22.42 3.54 -3.46
C ARG A 135 -22.53 4.33 -2.16
N TYR A 136 -22.98 3.66 -1.12
CA TYR A 136 -23.33 4.30 0.14
C TYR A 136 -22.70 3.61 1.34
N LEU A 137 -22.41 4.42 2.35
CA LEU A 137 -22.09 4.02 3.72
C LEU A 137 -22.90 4.84 4.70
N TYR A 138 -23.04 4.31 5.90
CA TYR A 138 -23.81 4.93 6.98
C TYR A 138 -22.98 4.90 8.25
N VAL A 139 -23.02 5.97 9.04
CA VAL A 139 -22.34 6.02 10.34
C VAL A 139 -23.37 6.04 11.46
N THR A 140 -23.11 5.29 12.55
CA THR A 140 -23.94 5.27 13.76
C THR A 140 -23.06 5.33 15.00
N ASP A 141 -23.62 5.85 16.10
CA ASP A 141 -23.00 5.83 17.44
C ASP A 141 -23.69 4.86 18.42
N GLN A 142 -24.67 4.08 17.94
CA GLN A 142 -25.42 3.12 18.77
C GLN A 142 -24.77 1.74 18.83
N LEU A 143 -23.87 1.47 17.90
CA LEU A 143 -23.10 0.25 17.87
C LEU A 143 -21.67 0.61 18.26
N ARG A 144 -21.21 0.08 19.39
CA ARG A 144 -19.79 0.08 19.71
C ARG A 144 -19.02 -0.47 18.53
N ALA A 145 -17.88 0.16 18.22
CA ALA A 145 -16.99 -0.28 17.15
C ALA A 145 -16.76 -1.79 17.25
N LEU A 146 -17.21 -2.53 16.24
CA LEU A 146 -17.00 -3.97 16.19
C LEU A 146 -15.53 -4.25 15.93
N HIS A 147 -14.99 -5.26 16.60
CA HIS A 147 -13.66 -5.75 16.31
C HIS A 147 -13.66 -6.48 14.96
N HIS A 148 -13.24 -5.78 13.91
CA HIS A 148 -13.01 -6.36 12.60
C HIS A 148 -11.62 -7.01 12.56
N LEU A 149 -11.51 -8.13 11.86
CA LEU A 149 -10.21 -8.72 11.56
C LEU A 149 -9.41 -7.73 10.69
N PRO A 150 -8.16 -7.39 11.07
CA PRO A 150 -7.32 -6.54 10.26
C PRO A 150 -7.08 -7.14 8.88
N LEU A 151 -7.21 -6.33 7.84
CA LEU A 151 -6.90 -6.76 6.48
C LEU A 151 -5.40 -6.94 6.24
N THR A 152 -4.59 -6.27 7.07
CA THR A 152 -3.14 -6.45 7.12
C THR A 152 -2.69 -6.63 8.56
N LEU A 153 -1.71 -7.49 8.75
CA LEU A 153 -1.14 -7.80 10.05
C LEU A 153 0.38 -7.66 9.98
N TYR A 154 0.95 -7.19 11.07
CA TYR A 154 2.39 -7.21 11.32
C TYR A 154 2.64 -7.90 12.66
N ASP A 155 3.42 -8.96 12.65
CA ASP A 155 3.96 -9.60 13.84
C ASP A 155 5.41 -9.13 14.02
N GLN A 156 5.61 -8.23 14.97
CA GLN A 156 6.92 -7.67 15.28
C GLN A 156 7.91 -8.71 15.83
N THR A 157 7.42 -9.78 16.47
CA THR A 157 8.30 -10.81 17.05
C THR A 157 8.92 -11.66 15.97
N THR A 158 8.13 -12.01 14.96
CA THR A 158 8.55 -12.88 13.85
C THR A 158 8.98 -12.11 12.60
N GLY A 159 8.75 -10.79 12.55
CA GLY A 159 9.08 -9.95 11.39
C GLY A 159 8.15 -10.21 10.20
N ILE A 160 6.97 -10.77 10.41
CA ILE A 160 6.06 -11.15 9.31
C ILE A 160 4.99 -10.08 9.10
N ILE A 161 4.91 -9.56 7.88
CA ILE A 161 3.82 -8.74 7.37
C ILE A 161 2.94 -9.63 6.49
N ARG A 162 1.61 -9.60 6.66
CA ARG A 162 0.70 -10.39 5.83
C ARG A 162 -0.61 -9.68 5.54
N SER A 163 -1.17 -9.99 4.38
CA SER A 163 -2.56 -9.72 4.00
C SER A 163 -3.19 -11.00 3.46
N GLN A 164 -4.42 -10.92 2.92
CA GLN A 164 -5.01 -12.02 2.17
C GLN A 164 -4.32 -12.27 0.81
N TYR A 165 -3.48 -11.34 0.34
CA TYR A 165 -2.84 -11.39 -0.98
C TYR A 165 -1.36 -11.69 -0.92
N PHE A 166 -0.64 -11.20 0.10
CA PHE A 166 0.80 -11.37 0.18
C PHE A 166 1.28 -11.67 1.59
N SER A 167 2.47 -12.27 1.67
CA SER A 167 3.27 -12.36 2.88
C SER A 167 4.65 -11.78 2.60
N LEU A 168 5.17 -10.98 3.53
CA LEU A 168 6.53 -10.46 3.51
C LEU A 168 7.19 -10.80 4.84
N HIS A 169 8.23 -11.62 4.78
CA HIS A 169 9.09 -11.91 5.91
C HIS A 169 10.21 -10.90 5.92
N THR A 170 10.46 -10.29 7.07
CA THR A 170 11.57 -9.36 7.31
C THR A 170 12.46 -9.92 8.42
N ASN A 171 13.66 -9.36 8.59
CA ASN A 171 14.42 -9.59 9.80
C ASN A 171 13.66 -8.92 10.98
N PRO A 172 13.29 -9.65 12.05
CA PRO A 172 12.57 -9.06 13.19
C PRO A 172 13.31 -7.88 13.85
N ASN A 173 14.62 -7.84 13.72
CA ASN A 173 15.47 -6.78 14.26
C ASN A 173 15.80 -5.68 13.24
N ASP A 174 15.37 -5.82 11.98
CA ASP A 174 15.57 -4.84 10.92
C ASP A 174 14.49 -4.95 9.83
N LEU A 175 13.49 -4.06 9.93
CA LEU A 175 12.33 -4.03 9.03
C LEU A 175 12.69 -3.80 7.55
N LEU A 176 13.84 -3.20 7.26
CA LEU A 176 14.31 -2.93 5.89
C LEU A 176 15.00 -4.14 5.27
N SER A 177 15.40 -5.13 6.07
CA SER A 177 15.95 -6.39 5.60
C SER A 177 14.81 -7.34 5.24
N TRP A 178 14.44 -7.36 3.96
CA TRP A 178 13.43 -8.28 3.44
C TRP A 178 14.03 -9.65 3.16
N ASN A 179 13.24 -10.66 3.50
CA ASN A 179 13.49 -12.06 3.20
C ASN A 179 12.44 -12.50 2.18
N ASP A 180 11.50 -13.36 2.59
CA ASP A 180 10.58 -14.02 1.66
C ASP A 180 9.34 -13.17 1.37
N PHE A 181 9.12 -12.84 0.10
CA PHE A 181 7.89 -12.23 -0.39
C PHE A 181 7.11 -13.25 -1.24
N THR A 182 5.88 -13.56 -0.85
CA THR A 182 4.99 -14.45 -1.60
C THR A 182 3.67 -13.75 -1.95
N TYR A 183 3.06 -14.16 -3.05
CA TYR A 183 1.77 -13.63 -3.52
C TYR A 183 0.79 -14.77 -3.81
N ALA A 184 -0.44 -14.64 -3.34
CA ALA A 184 -1.40 -15.75 -3.22
C ALA A 184 -1.80 -16.38 -4.56
N THR A 185 -1.83 -15.60 -5.64
CA THR A 185 -2.25 -16.05 -6.97
C THR A 185 -1.09 -16.41 -7.89
N TYR A 186 0.16 -16.31 -7.43
CA TYR A 186 1.32 -16.60 -8.27
C TYR A 186 1.45 -18.09 -8.57
N GLN A 187 1.63 -18.42 -9.85
CA GLN A 187 1.69 -19.81 -10.36
C GLN A 187 3.02 -20.14 -11.06
N GLY A 188 4.00 -19.24 -11.04
CA GLY A 188 5.31 -19.50 -11.64
C GLY A 188 6.19 -20.42 -10.79
N ASN A 189 7.42 -20.68 -11.23
CA ASN A 189 8.30 -21.64 -10.56
C ASN A 189 8.85 -21.11 -9.22
N GLN A 190 8.95 -19.79 -9.06
CA GLN A 190 9.57 -19.15 -7.89
C GLN A 190 8.61 -19.01 -6.72
N GLN A 191 8.16 -20.14 -6.19
CA GLN A 191 7.11 -20.18 -5.16
C GLN A 191 7.60 -19.81 -3.75
N SER A 192 8.90 -19.90 -3.48
CA SER A 192 9.45 -19.63 -2.14
C SER A 192 9.61 -18.14 -1.84
N SER A 193 10.02 -17.34 -2.84
CA SER A 193 10.09 -15.88 -2.72
C SER A 193 10.17 -15.24 -4.11
N LEU A 194 9.29 -14.30 -4.41
CA LEU A 194 9.25 -13.55 -5.67
C LEU A 194 10.23 -12.37 -5.67
N LEU A 195 10.33 -11.70 -4.53
CA LEU A 195 11.24 -10.58 -4.32
C LEU A 195 12.37 -11.07 -3.42
N ASP A 196 13.61 -10.71 -3.74
CA ASP A 196 14.73 -11.06 -2.87
C ASP A 196 14.86 -10.04 -1.74
N THR A 197 15.04 -8.76 -2.08
CA THR A 197 15.25 -7.72 -1.07
C THR A 197 14.87 -6.31 -1.53
N LEU A 198 14.62 -5.43 -0.56
CA LEU A 198 14.54 -3.97 -0.77
C LEU A 198 15.95 -3.40 -0.67
N LYS A 199 16.50 -2.87 -1.76
CA LYS A 199 17.84 -2.26 -1.77
C LYS A 199 17.73 -0.76 -1.55
N ILE A 200 18.49 -0.27 -0.56
CA ILE A 200 18.73 1.16 -0.34
C ILE A 200 20.22 1.41 -0.48
N ARG A 201 20.58 2.38 -1.32
CA ARG A 201 21.96 2.83 -1.51
C ARG A 201 22.05 4.32 -1.33
N ILE A 202 23.08 4.78 -0.64
CA ILE A 202 23.38 6.22 -0.52
C ILE A 202 24.86 6.42 -0.81
N GLU A 203 25.16 7.28 -1.77
CA GLU A 203 26.53 7.55 -2.21
C GLU A 203 26.78 9.05 -2.17
N ALA A 204 27.96 9.49 -1.72
CA ALA A 204 28.37 10.89 -1.78
C ALA A 204 29.89 11.00 -1.90
N GLY A 205 30.37 12.01 -2.62
CA GLY A 205 31.79 12.41 -2.57
C GLY A 205 32.09 13.22 -1.31
N VAL A 206 33.34 13.25 -0.89
CA VAL A 206 33.81 14.09 0.22
C VAL A 206 34.64 15.26 -0.34
N VAL A 207 34.45 16.48 0.16
CA VAL A 207 35.04 17.70 -0.43
C VAL A 207 36.58 17.78 -0.28
N PHE A 208 37.16 17.21 0.77
CA PHE A 208 38.57 17.40 1.11
C PHE A 208 39.49 16.25 0.67
N ASP A 209 38.92 15.07 0.41
CA ASP A 209 39.63 13.88 -0.04
C ASP A 209 38.96 13.40 -1.34
N VAL A 210 39.70 12.83 -2.29
CA VAL A 210 39.11 12.18 -3.50
C VAL A 210 38.38 10.87 -3.12
N ALA A 211 37.84 10.78 -1.91
CA ALA A 211 37.14 9.65 -1.35
C ALA A 211 35.62 9.80 -1.54
N SER A 212 34.96 8.67 -1.71
CA SER A 212 33.50 8.55 -1.71
C SER A 212 33.05 7.74 -0.51
N ILE A 213 31.94 8.13 0.09
CA ILE A 213 31.24 7.34 1.08
C ILE A 213 30.07 6.66 0.36
N ALA A 214 29.95 5.36 0.53
CA ALA A 214 28.83 4.57 0.05
C ALA A 214 28.24 3.82 1.25
N PHE A 215 26.92 3.85 1.35
CA PHE A 215 26.15 3.11 2.32
C PHE A 215 25.19 2.18 1.61
N ASP A 216 25.03 0.99 2.17
CA ASP A 216 24.01 0.03 1.75
C ASP A 216 23.15 -0.43 2.94
N ASN A 217 22.30 -1.42 2.72
CA ASN A 217 21.41 -1.98 3.74
C ASN A 217 22.17 -2.48 5.00
N SER A 218 23.40 -2.95 4.87
CA SER A 218 24.20 -3.46 5.99
C SER A 218 24.68 -2.36 6.93
N ASP A 219 24.72 -1.11 6.45
CA ASP A 219 25.06 0.07 7.25
C ASP A 219 23.85 0.69 7.96
N ILE A 220 22.64 0.21 7.65
CA ILE A 220 21.40 0.70 8.24
C ILE A 220 21.08 -0.08 9.50
N LYS A 221 20.75 0.65 10.57
CA LYS A 221 20.09 0.08 11.74
C LYS A 221 18.70 0.65 11.87
N THR A 222 17.70 -0.20 11.65
CA THR A 222 16.29 0.13 11.76
C THR A 222 15.73 -0.36 13.08
N GLN A 223 14.98 0.48 13.78
CA GLN A 223 14.22 0.10 14.95
C GLN A 223 12.75 0.46 14.76
N VAL A 224 11.86 -0.52 14.86
CA VAL A 224 10.42 -0.27 14.98
C VAL A 224 10.14 0.39 16.32
N THR A 225 9.56 1.58 16.29
CA THR A 225 9.26 2.37 17.49
C THR A 225 7.80 2.24 17.90
N ALA A 226 6.88 2.11 16.94
CA ALA A 226 5.46 1.94 17.21
C ALA A 226 4.75 1.25 16.03
N VAL A 227 3.61 0.61 16.34
CA VAL A 227 2.74 -0.03 15.36
C VAL A 227 1.30 0.35 15.66
N LYS A 228 0.58 0.85 14.66
CA LYS A 228 -0.88 0.99 14.67
C LYS A 228 -1.47 -0.07 13.75
N GLN A 229 -2.06 -1.10 14.34
CA GLN A 229 -2.76 -2.15 13.60
C GLN A 229 -4.26 -1.88 13.64
N GLY A 230 -4.82 -1.43 12.52
CA GLY A 230 -6.25 -1.18 12.40
C GLY A 230 -6.94 -2.10 11.39
N PRO A 231 -8.28 -2.05 11.31
CA PRO A 231 -9.04 -2.92 10.42
C PRO A 231 -8.68 -2.78 8.93
N ILE A 232 -8.32 -1.58 8.49
CA ILE A 232 -8.11 -1.27 7.07
C ILE A 232 -6.64 -1.36 6.67
N ARG A 233 -5.76 -0.80 7.50
CA ARG A 233 -4.31 -0.78 7.26
C ARG A 233 -3.52 -0.85 8.55
N THR A 234 -2.31 -1.36 8.43
CA THR A 234 -1.30 -1.33 9.49
C THR A 234 -0.28 -0.25 9.16
N ILE A 235 0.06 0.59 10.14
CA ILE A 235 1.10 1.60 10.02
C ILE A 235 2.22 1.27 10.99
N ILE A 236 3.43 1.08 10.49
CA ILE A 236 4.62 0.85 11.30
C ILE A 236 5.48 2.11 11.26
N LEU A 237 5.76 2.67 12.44
CA LEU A 237 6.75 3.72 12.59
C LEU A 237 8.10 3.08 12.92
N ALA A 238 9.11 3.45 12.15
CA ALA A 238 10.47 2.99 12.35
C ALA A 238 11.45 4.17 12.29
N LYS A 239 12.51 4.10 13.08
CA LYS A 239 13.64 5.02 13.02
C LYS A 239 14.84 4.25 12.52
N SER A 240 15.53 4.80 11.53
CA SER A 240 16.75 4.21 11.01
C SER A 240 17.91 5.19 11.09
N GLN A 241 19.10 4.64 11.25
CA GLN A 241 20.33 5.42 11.18
C GLN A 241 21.35 4.70 10.31
N PHE A 242 22.02 5.45 9.43
CA PHE A 242 23.19 4.95 8.74
C PHE A 242 24.43 5.19 9.58
N LEU A 243 25.27 4.16 9.68
CA LEU A 243 26.49 4.20 10.46
C LEU A 243 27.70 4.29 9.54
N PHE A 244 28.52 5.32 9.72
CA PHE A 244 29.86 5.39 9.14
C PHE A 244 30.89 5.16 10.24
N ALA A 245 31.72 4.13 10.13
CA ALA A 245 32.68 3.76 11.17
C ALA A 245 32.05 3.68 12.59
N ARG A 246 30.82 3.14 12.67
CA ARG A 246 29.97 3.04 13.88
C ARG A 246 29.44 4.37 14.45
N ILE A 247 29.63 5.48 13.74
CA ILE A 247 29.09 6.79 14.08
C ILE A 247 27.82 7.01 13.24
N PRO A 248 26.66 7.32 13.84
CA PRO A 248 25.47 7.70 13.11
C PRO A 248 25.68 9.00 12.33
N VAL A 249 25.44 8.97 11.03
CA VAL A 249 25.69 10.11 10.12
C VAL A 249 24.45 10.55 9.34
N LEU A 250 23.44 9.68 9.23
CA LEU A 250 22.18 9.96 8.57
C LEU A 250 21.06 9.37 9.39
N PHE A 251 19.96 10.11 9.57
CA PHE A 251 18.80 9.67 10.32
C PHE A 251 17.58 9.64 9.41
N LEU A 252 16.84 8.54 9.46
CA LEU A 252 15.59 8.33 8.74
C LEU A 252 14.44 8.16 9.73
N ASP A 253 13.37 8.93 9.57
CA ASP A 253 12.06 8.62 10.14
C ASP A 253 11.21 7.97 9.04
N ILE A 254 10.87 6.71 9.23
CA ILE A 254 10.18 5.89 8.22
C ILE A 254 8.78 5.51 8.72
N ARG A 255 7.77 5.67 7.86
CA ARG A 255 6.44 5.10 8.06
C ARG A 255 6.13 4.10 6.96
N PHE A 256 5.87 2.85 7.35
CA PHE A 256 5.34 1.82 6.47
C PHE A 256 3.82 1.79 6.58
N ASN A 257 3.13 2.21 5.53
CA ASN A 257 1.68 2.06 5.42
C ASN A 257 1.38 0.79 4.64
N ILE A 258 0.84 -0.23 5.31
CA ILE A 258 0.61 -1.56 4.76
C ILE A 258 -0.89 -1.76 4.53
N LEU A 259 -1.27 -1.85 3.26
CA LEU A 259 -2.62 -2.08 2.76
C LEU A 259 -2.69 -3.47 2.10
N PRO A 260 -3.90 -4.00 1.82
CA PRO A 260 -4.05 -5.40 1.39
C PRO A 260 -3.22 -5.78 0.15
N GLN A 261 -3.10 -4.86 -0.80
CA GLN A 261 -2.39 -5.03 -2.07
C GLN A 261 -1.37 -3.90 -2.29
N GLN A 262 -0.90 -3.25 -1.23
CA GLN A 262 0.00 -2.11 -1.37
C GLN A 262 0.85 -1.94 -0.11
N PHE A 263 2.09 -1.49 -0.28
CA PHE A 263 2.77 -0.79 0.79
C PHE A 263 3.30 0.56 0.31
N ASN A 264 3.31 1.53 1.22
CA ASN A 264 3.96 2.80 1.03
C ASN A 264 5.03 2.97 2.09
N ILE A 265 6.22 3.38 1.66
CA ILE A 265 7.36 3.69 2.52
C ILE A 265 7.54 5.20 2.45
N ASP A 266 7.02 5.91 3.44
CA ASP A 266 7.25 7.34 3.63
C ASP A 266 8.55 7.53 4.41
N VAL A 267 9.49 8.29 3.87
CA VAL A 267 10.81 8.50 4.45
C VAL A 267 11.09 9.99 4.58
N ASP A 268 11.39 10.42 5.80
CA ASP A 268 12.00 11.71 6.09
C ASP A 268 13.48 11.49 6.40
N ILE A 269 14.35 12.10 5.61
CA ILE A 269 15.80 12.06 5.76
C ILE A 269 16.30 13.35 6.41
N ASN A 270 17.02 13.21 7.51
CA ASN A 270 17.71 14.31 8.17
C ASN A 270 19.23 14.10 8.13
N VAL A 271 19.93 15.01 7.45
CA VAL A 271 21.39 15.08 7.41
C VAL A 271 21.85 16.17 8.38
N PRO A 272 22.69 15.85 9.40
CA PRO A 272 23.26 16.86 10.27
C PRO A 272 24.06 17.91 9.50
N ALA A 273 23.84 19.20 9.80
CA ALA A 273 24.45 20.32 9.08
C ALA A 273 25.99 20.26 9.02
N ILE A 274 26.63 19.77 10.09
CA ILE A 274 28.09 19.61 10.11
C ILE A 274 28.55 18.62 9.04
N LEU A 275 27.82 17.54 8.79
CA LEU A 275 28.15 16.55 7.76
C LEU A 275 27.78 17.06 6.37
N ALA A 276 26.66 17.78 6.26
CA ALA A 276 26.21 18.36 5.01
C ALA A 276 27.28 19.23 4.33
N ALA A 277 28.06 19.98 5.11
CA ALA A 277 29.14 20.84 4.62
C ALA A 277 30.28 20.08 3.92
N PHE A 278 30.42 18.77 4.15
CA PHE A 278 31.51 17.95 3.60
C PHE A 278 31.06 17.03 2.46
N LEU A 279 29.75 16.87 2.26
CA LEU A 279 29.21 15.98 1.23
C LEU A 279 29.08 16.72 -0.10
N HIS A 280 29.51 16.06 -1.18
CA HIS A 280 29.42 16.56 -2.53
C HIS A 280 28.64 15.58 -3.41
N ASN A 281 27.65 16.12 -4.14
CA ASN A 281 26.79 15.37 -5.06
C ASN A 281 26.21 14.07 -4.50
N PRO A 282 25.51 14.10 -3.35
CA PRO A 282 24.90 12.90 -2.80
C PRO A 282 23.83 12.33 -3.75
N ARG A 283 23.72 11.02 -3.74
CA ARG A 283 22.79 10.22 -4.55
C ARG A 283 22.16 9.16 -3.67
N ALA A 284 20.93 8.80 -3.98
CA ALA A 284 20.24 7.72 -3.31
C ALA A 284 19.55 6.83 -4.35
N THR A 285 19.58 5.52 -4.11
CA THR A 285 18.79 4.55 -4.87
C THR A 285 17.90 3.80 -3.90
N ILE A 286 16.63 3.67 -4.26
CA ILE A 286 15.69 2.74 -3.64
C ILE A 286 15.15 1.82 -4.71
N SER A 287 15.22 0.52 -4.49
CA SER A 287 14.80 -0.46 -5.49
C SER A 287 14.37 -1.78 -4.86
N ILE A 288 13.61 -2.56 -5.60
CA ILE A 288 13.18 -3.90 -5.24
C ILE A 288 13.87 -4.87 -6.20
N ASP A 289 14.56 -5.85 -5.62
CA ASP A 289 15.18 -6.92 -6.39
C ASP A 289 14.24 -8.12 -6.53
N GLY A 290 14.05 -8.57 -7.76
CA GLY A 290 13.30 -9.77 -8.10
C GLY A 290 14.18 -11.01 -7.99
N ASN A 291 13.63 -12.09 -7.46
CA ASN A 291 14.34 -13.37 -7.35
C ASN A 291 14.28 -14.15 -8.67
N ASN A 292 15.04 -13.68 -9.67
CA ASN A 292 15.17 -14.31 -10.99
C ASN A 292 13.83 -14.60 -11.67
N LEU A 293 12.98 -13.58 -11.73
CA LEU A 293 11.67 -13.56 -12.38
C LEU A 293 11.80 -13.53 -13.92
N LEU A 294 12.52 -14.50 -14.48
CA LEU A 294 12.79 -14.59 -15.92
C LEU A 294 11.51 -14.72 -16.75
N GLY A 295 11.50 -14.08 -17.92
CA GLY A 295 10.36 -14.03 -18.83
C GLY A 295 9.31 -12.97 -18.48
N SER A 296 9.48 -12.28 -17.35
CA SER A 296 8.63 -11.15 -16.95
C SER A 296 8.71 -9.99 -17.95
N ASP A 297 7.65 -9.20 -17.97
CA ASP A 297 7.55 -7.97 -18.74
C ASP A 297 7.74 -6.75 -17.85
N VAL A 298 8.61 -5.83 -18.28
CA VAL A 298 8.85 -4.56 -17.62
C VAL A 298 8.44 -3.42 -18.53
N LEU A 299 7.46 -2.63 -18.08
CA LEU A 299 7.01 -1.40 -18.73
C LEU A 299 7.36 -0.22 -17.82
N THR A 300 7.68 0.92 -18.41
CA THR A 300 8.09 2.10 -17.65
C THR A 300 7.49 3.36 -18.22
N THR A 301 7.62 4.47 -17.49
CA THR A 301 7.24 5.79 -18.04
C THR A 301 7.98 6.16 -19.33
N PHE A 302 9.15 5.58 -19.62
CA PHE A 302 9.92 5.84 -20.84
C PHE A 302 9.56 4.88 -21.97
N ASN A 303 9.14 3.66 -21.63
CA ASN A 303 8.69 2.66 -22.58
C ASN A 303 7.34 2.08 -22.14
N PRO A 304 6.23 2.83 -22.39
CA PRO A 304 4.93 2.53 -21.81
C PRO A 304 4.16 1.39 -22.47
N THR A 305 4.57 0.97 -23.68
CA THR A 305 3.80 0.05 -24.53
C THR A 305 4.57 -1.17 -24.99
N ILE A 306 5.89 -1.08 -25.14
CA ILE A 306 6.74 -2.18 -25.57
C ILE A 306 7.48 -2.70 -24.35
N PRO A 307 7.17 -3.90 -23.85
CA PRO A 307 7.83 -4.38 -22.64
C PRO A 307 9.30 -4.72 -22.91
N THR A 308 10.14 -4.35 -21.95
CA THR A 308 11.46 -4.94 -21.78
C THR A 308 11.28 -6.32 -21.18
N LYS A 309 11.96 -7.34 -21.73
CA LYS A 309 11.91 -8.70 -21.22
C LYS A 309 13.03 -8.93 -20.23
N VAL A 310 12.70 -9.55 -19.10
CA VAL A 310 13.69 -10.02 -18.12
C VAL A 310 14.30 -11.32 -18.65
N ASP A 311 15.54 -11.28 -19.11
CA ASP A 311 16.28 -12.42 -19.65
C ASP A 311 17.61 -12.70 -18.94
N GLY A 312 17.95 -11.87 -17.94
CA GLY A 312 19.15 -12.01 -17.14
C GLY A 312 20.39 -11.33 -17.71
N GLN A 313 20.27 -10.56 -18.80
CA GLN A 313 21.37 -9.89 -19.46
C GLN A 313 21.05 -8.44 -19.85
N MET A 314 21.89 -7.51 -19.37
CA MET A 314 21.73 -6.08 -19.70
C MET A 314 22.00 -5.78 -21.18
N SER A 315 20.95 -5.45 -21.92
CA SER A 315 21.01 -4.88 -23.26
C SER A 315 21.27 -3.36 -23.27
N ILE A 316 21.62 -2.81 -24.44
CA ILE A 316 21.77 -1.35 -24.62
C ILE A 316 20.45 -0.62 -24.34
N ALA A 317 19.32 -1.21 -24.76
CA ALA A 317 18.00 -0.61 -24.55
C ALA A 317 17.66 -0.52 -23.06
N GLU A 318 18.04 -1.51 -22.26
CA GLU A 318 17.85 -1.53 -20.81
C GLU A 318 18.76 -0.53 -20.09
N GLN A 319 20.02 -0.42 -20.53
CA GLN A 319 20.94 0.59 -19.99
C GLN A 319 20.38 2.01 -20.17
N LEU A 320 19.67 2.27 -21.28
CA LEU A 320 19.04 3.57 -21.54
C LEU A 320 17.88 3.90 -20.59
N LEU A 321 17.22 2.89 -19.98
CA LEU A 321 16.18 3.13 -18.97
C LEU A 321 16.75 3.86 -17.75
N SER A 322 17.99 3.53 -17.37
CA SER A 322 18.68 4.10 -16.21
C SER A 322 19.35 5.46 -16.49
N SER A 323 19.60 5.80 -17.76
CA SER A 323 20.21 7.09 -18.13
C SER A 323 19.21 8.23 -18.33
N ASN A 324 17.94 7.91 -18.58
CA ASN A 324 16.91 8.90 -18.84
C ASN A 324 16.42 9.55 -17.54
N LEU A 325 16.28 10.88 -17.57
CA LEU A 325 15.73 11.64 -16.45
C LEU A 325 14.20 11.70 -16.54
N VAL A 326 13.56 11.48 -15.40
CA VAL A 326 12.13 11.63 -15.19
C VAL A 326 11.77 13.11 -15.34
N THR A 327 10.79 13.40 -16.18
CA THR A 327 10.24 14.74 -16.34
C THR A 327 8.91 14.85 -15.59
N ASN A 328 8.61 16.04 -15.05
CA ASN A 328 7.34 16.36 -14.38
C ASN A 328 7.02 15.53 -13.11
N GLY A 329 8.03 14.89 -12.51
CA GLY A 329 7.88 14.18 -11.23
C GLY A 329 6.99 12.93 -11.28
N LYS A 330 6.68 12.41 -12.47
CA LYS A 330 5.89 11.19 -12.64
C LYS A 330 6.81 10.07 -13.13
N SER A 331 7.19 9.18 -12.23
CA SER A 331 7.98 7.99 -12.56
C SER A 331 7.30 6.74 -12.02
N TRP A 332 7.01 5.82 -12.92
CA TRP A 332 6.42 4.53 -12.59
C TRP A 332 7.17 3.41 -13.32
N ILE A 333 7.23 2.25 -12.67
CA ILE A 333 7.70 0.98 -13.25
C ILE A 333 6.63 -0.06 -13.00
N TRP A 334 6.29 -0.79 -14.04
CA TRP A 334 5.38 -1.91 -14.03
C TRP A 334 6.15 -3.18 -14.35
N LEU A 335 6.11 -4.17 -13.45
CA LEU A 335 6.67 -5.50 -13.68
C LEU A 335 5.51 -6.50 -13.62
N SER A 336 5.32 -7.26 -14.71
CA SER A 336 4.37 -8.37 -14.80
C SER A 336 5.13 -9.68 -14.91
N THR A 337 4.87 -10.61 -13.99
CA THR A 337 5.45 -11.97 -14.10
C THR A 337 4.80 -12.81 -15.17
N ASN A 338 3.65 -12.37 -15.72
CA ASN A 338 2.79 -13.17 -16.58
C ASN A 338 2.33 -14.50 -15.93
N ALA A 339 2.43 -14.59 -14.61
CA ALA A 339 2.17 -15.80 -13.84
C ALA A 339 1.39 -15.52 -12.55
N GLY A 340 0.51 -14.50 -12.56
CA GLY A 340 -0.39 -14.23 -11.44
C GLY A 340 0.18 -13.30 -10.36
N PHE A 341 1.21 -12.51 -10.69
CA PHE A 341 1.75 -11.45 -9.85
C PHE A 341 2.30 -10.32 -10.70
N ASP A 342 1.77 -9.12 -10.50
CA ASP A 342 2.28 -7.90 -11.08
C ASP A 342 2.52 -6.85 -9.97
N ILE A 343 3.52 -6.00 -10.17
CA ILE A 343 3.88 -4.90 -9.28
C ILE A 343 3.98 -3.58 -10.06
N HIS A 344 3.25 -2.57 -9.59
CA HIS A 344 3.40 -1.16 -10.00
C HIS A 344 4.14 -0.41 -8.91
N THR A 345 5.25 0.24 -9.24
CA THR A 345 5.98 1.09 -8.30
C THR A 345 5.94 2.54 -8.72
N GLU A 346 5.98 3.44 -7.73
CA GLU A 346 6.11 4.88 -7.93
C GLU A 346 7.01 5.51 -6.86
N LEU A 347 7.75 6.53 -7.27
CA LEU A 347 8.45 7.44 -6.37
C LEU A 347 7.74 8.79 -6.36
N HIS A 348 7.30 9.21 -5.18
CA HIS A 348 6.73 10.53 -4.95
C HIS A 348 7.73 11.40 -4.22
N VAL A 349 7.95 12.58 -4.76
CA VAL A 349 8.77 13.63 -4.15
C VAL A 349 7.94 14.92 -4.03
N PRO A 350 8.22 15.78 -3.04
CA PRO A 350 7.57 17.08 -2.92
C PRO A 350 7.66 17.91 -4.20
N SER A 351 6.67 18.75 -4.48
CA SER A 351 6.61 19.57 -5.71
C SER A 351 7.78 20.58 -5.84
N ASN A 352 8.36 20.98 -4.72
CA ASN A 352 9.54 21.84 -4.66
C ASN A 352 10.86 21.05 -4.83
N PHE A 353 10.83 19.72 -4.90
CA PHE A 353 12.02 18.90 -5.07
C PHE A 353 12.64 19.12 -6.46
N LYS A 354 13.94 19.46 -6.49
CA LYS A 354 14.65 19.84 -7.73
C LYS A 354 15.69 18.82 -8.19
N ALA A 355 16.01 17.84 -7.36
CA ALA A 355 17.03 16.86 -7.67
C ALA A 355 16.58 16.00 -8.86
N PRO A 356 17.42 15.78 -9.89
CA PRO A 356 17.05 14.91 -11.00
C PRO A 356 16.78 13.48 -10.53
N ILE A 357 15.78 12.83 -11.13
CA ILE A 357 15.43 11.43 -10.83
C ILE A 357 15.58 10.64 -12.12
N SER A 358 16.17 9.45 -12.06
CA SER A 358 16.12 8.45 -13.13
C SER A 358 15.50 7.16 -12.60
N LEU A 359 15.13 6.27 -13.51
CA LEU A 359 14.81 4.90 -13.12
C LEU A 359 16.12 4.17 -12.73
N HIS A 360 15.98 3.12 -11.95
CA HIS A 360 17.01 2.13 -11.69
C HIS A 360 16.50 0.80 -12.24
N TYR A 361 17.25 0.21 -13.16
CA TYR A 361 16.93 -1.07 -13.77
C TYR A 361 18.21 -1.88 -13.96
N ILE A 362 18.23 -3.09 -13.41
CA ILE A 362 19.29 -4.08 -13.61
C ILE A 362 18.64 -5.44 -13.89
N ASP A 363 19.09 -6.09 -14.95
CA ASP A 363 18.77 -7.47 -15.29
C ASP A 363 20.09 -8.19 -15.63
N ASN A 364 20.80 -8.61 -14.59
CA ASN A 364 22.07 -9.29 -14.71
C ASN A 364 22.21 -10.36 -13.62
N LEU A 365 22.04 -11.63 -14.01
CA LEU A 365 22.12 -12.78 -13.11
C LEU A 365 23.54 -13.05 -12.59
N THR A 366 24.55 -12.39 -13.15
CA THR A 366 25.95 -12.54 -12.72
C THR A 366 26.43 -11.39 -11.86
N LEU A 367 25.62 -10.33 -11.73
CA LEU A 367 25.99 -9.19 -10.89
C LEU A 367 25.61 -9.49 -9.45
N GLU A 368 26.61 -9.84 -8.66
CA GLU A 368 26.42 -10.00 -7.22
C GLU A 368 26.42 -8.63 -6.52
N GLU A 369 25.37 -8.34 -5.76
CA GLU A 369 25.27 -7.13 -4.96
C GLU A 369 24.57 -7.37 -3.61
N THR A 370 25.37 -7.54 -2.56
CA THR A 370 24.87 -7.76 -1.20
C THR A 370 23.93 -6.65 -0.71
N PRO A 371 22.95 -6.95 0.17
CA PRO A 371 22.72 -8.22 0.86
C PRO A 371 21.67 -9.10 0.18
N GLU A 372 21.75 -9.30 -1.13
CA GLU A 372 20.92 -10.31 -1.81
C GLU A 372 21.11 -11.71 -1.21
N ARG A 373 20.02 -12.47 -1.09
CA ARG A 373 20.04 -13.87 -0.63
C ARG A 373 20.15 -14.82 -1.81
N PHE A 374 19.62 -14.41 -2.96
CA PHE A 374 19.74 -15.10 -4.23
C PHE A 374 20.68 -14.30 -5.11
N ALA A 375 21.79 -14.91 -5.51
CA ALA A 375 22.80 -14.22 -6.30
C ALA A 375 22.26 -13.79 -7.66
N GLY A 376 22.63 -12.57 -8.07
CA GLY A 376 22.20 -11.96 -9.32
C GLY A 376 20.93 -11.11 -9.18
N GLN A 377 20.68 -10.28 -10.18
CA GLN A 377 19.55 -9.34 -10.19
C GLN A 377 18.71 -9.61 -11.44
N GLY A 378 17.41 -9.88 -11.28
CA GLY A 378 16.60 -10.35 -12.42
C GLY A 378 15.09 -10.26 -12.20
N PRO A 379 14.46 -9.07 -12.25
CA PRO A 379 15.09 -7.76 -12.38
C PRO A 379 15.16 -7.01 -11.04
N ASN A 380 16.13 -6.11 -10.89
CA ASN A 380 16.12 -5.07 -9.86
C ASN A 380 15.54 -3.78 -10.44
N ILE A 381 14.42 -3.32 -9.88
CA ILE A 381 13.66 -2.16 -10.36
C ILE A 381 13.50 -1.09 -9.28
N GLY A 382 13.67 0.17 -9.65
CA GLY A 382 13.46 1.26 -8.70
C GLY A 382 13.82 2.63 -9.24
N TYR A 383 14.36 3.48 -8.36
CA TYR A 383 14.60 4.89 -8.65
C TYR A 383 15.94 5.34 -8.12
N LYS A 384 16.62 6.18 -8.89
CA LYS A 384 17.84 6.86 -8.48
C LYS A 384 17.59 8.37 -8.43
N ILE A 385 17.83 8.95 -7.27
CA ILE A 385 17.77 10.37 -7.02
C ILE A 385 19.21 10.90 -7.10
N HIS A 386 19.42 11.87 -7.97
CA HIS A 386 20.72 12.49 -8.22
C HIS A 386 20.80 13.84 -7.53
N GLN A 387 21.98 14.20 -7.01
CA GLN A 387 22.26 15.55 -6.48
C GLN A 387 21.28 15.98 -5.38
N ILE A 388 21.08 15.12 -4.37
CA ILE A 388 20.14 15.38 -3.27
C ILE A 388 20.54 16.69 -2.56
N PRO A 389 19.60 17.63 -2.33
CA PRO A 389 19.87 18.83 -1.53
C PRO A 389 20.17 18.46 -0.08
N ILE A 390 21.28 18.96 0.48
CA ILE A 390 21.80 18.53 1.79
C ILE A 390 21.43 19.49 2.93
N ASN A 391 20.85 20.65 2.61
CA ASN A 391 20.63 21.72 3.58
C ASN A 391 19.26 21.69 4.24
N ASP A 392 18.39 20.74 3.89
CA ASP A 392 17.01 20.65 4.35
C ASP A 392 16.62 19.19 4.65
N VAL A 393 15.52 19.00 5.39
CA VAL A 393 14.88 17.67 5.51
C VAL A 393 14.38 17.24 4.14
N PHE A 394 14.91 16.12 3.65
CA PHE A 394 14.49 15.53 2.39
C PHE A 394 13.38 14.51 2.64
N LYS A 395 12.26 14.60 1.92
CA LYS A 395 11.12 13.71 2.06
C LYS A 395 10.82 13.01 0.75
N PHE A 396 10.51 11.71 0.79
CA PHE A 396 9.95 10.99 -0.35
C PHE A 396 9.02 9.86 0.11
N ARG A 397 8.20 9.37 -0.81
CA ARG A 397 7.41 8.15 -0.64
C ARG A 397 7.70 7.20 -1.76
N PHE A 398 8.04 5.96 -1.44
CA PHE A 398 8.03 4.85 -2.38
C PHE A 398 6.73 4.06 -2.22
N SER A 399 5.97 3.91 -3.30
CA SER A 399 4.70 3.17 -3.30
C SER A 399 4.86 1.93 -4.16
N ALA A 400 4.42 0.77 -3.68
CA ALA A 400 4.32 -0.46 -4.46
C ALA A 400 2.91 -1.03 -4.36
N TYR A 401 2.27 -1.24 -5.51
CA TYR A 401 0.93 -1.81 -5.65
C TYR A 401 1.04 -3.19 -6.30
N PHE A 402 0.32 -4.16 -5.76
CA PHE A 402 0.31 -5.55 -6.21
C PHE A 402 -1.03 -5.92 -6.81
N THR A 403 -1.01 -6.73 -7.86
CA THR A 403 -2.24 -7.30 -8.41
C THR A 403 -1.96 -8.65 -9.03
N ASP A 404 -2.97 -9.52 -9.09
CA ASP A 404 -2.89 -10.82 -9.74
C ASP A 404 -2.61 -10.65 -11.24
N SER A 405 -3.26 -9.65 -11.85
CA SER A 405 -3.07 -9.20 -13.23
C SER A 405 -3.76 -7.86 -13.46
N ILE A 406 -3.31 -7.07 -14.45
CA ILE A 406 -4.06 -5.89 -14.94
C ILE A 406 -5.08 -6.21 -16.03
N GLY A 407 -5.37 -7.47 -16.35
CA GLY A 407 -6.63 -7.84 -17.00
C GLY A 407 -7.01 -7.08 -18.27
N GLY A 408 -6.07 -6.87 -19.20
CA GLY A 408 -6.31 -6.26 -20.50
C GLY A 408 -6.38 -4.72 -20.52
N ILE A 409 -6.20 -4.04 -19.39
CA ILE A 409 -5.95 -2.59 -19.34
C ILE A 409 -4.44 -2.30 -19.40
N SER A 410 -4.06 -1.08 -19.78
CA SER A 410 -2.65 -0.65 -19.82
C SER A 410 -2.11 -0.31 -18.42
N PRO A 411 -0.78 -0.35 -18.18
CA PRO A 411 -0.21 0.11 -16.92
C PRO A 411 -0.52 1.57 -16.60
N GLN A 412 -0.66 2.43 -17.60
CA GLN A 412 -1.03 3.84 -17.40
C GLN A 412 -2.48 3.97 -16.94
N GLU A 413 -3.36 3.16 -17.50
CA GLU A 413 -4.75 3.08 -17.06
C GLU A 413 -4.87 2.49 -15.65
N PHE A 414 -4.11 1.43 -15.34
CA PHE A 414 -4.02 0.91 -13.98
C PHE A 414 -3.55 1.98 -12.99
N ALA A 415 -2.46 2.67 -13.32
CA ALA A 415 -1.91 3.76 -12.51
C ALA A 415 -2.89 4.92 -12.33
N ALA A 416 -3.73 5.21 -13.32
CA ALA A 416 -4.78 6.21 -13.20
C ALA A 416 -5.89 5.73 -12.27
N ARG A 417 -6.35 4.49 -12.42
CA ARG A 417 -7.46 3.90 -11.63
C ARG A 417 -7.13 3.76 -10.15
N ILE A 418 -5.94 3.27 -9.78
CA ILE A 418 -5.55 3.11 -8.37
C ILE A 418 -5.43 4.46 -7.62
N LYS A 419 -5.23 5.55 -8.35
CA LYS A 419 -5.11 6.91 -7.81
C LYS A 419 -6.41 7.69 -7.85
N ASP A 420 -7.38 7.20 -8.59
CA ASP A 420 -8.64 7.89 -8.78
C ASP A 420 -9.40 7.91 -7.46
N THR A 421 -9.42 9.05 -6.79
CA THR A 421 -10.15 9.19 -5.54
C THR A 421 -11.61 9.42 -5.88
N PRO A 422 -12.54 8.53 -5.47
CA PRO A 422 -13.95 8.70 -5.75
C PRO A 422 -14.45 10.07 -5.25
N ALA A 423 -15.44 10.64 -5.93
CA ALA A 423 -16.09 11.83 -5.44
C ALA A 423 -16.98 11.45 -4.24
N ILE A 424 -16.86 12.20 -3.16
CA ILE A 424 -17.51 11.88 -1.89
C ILE A 424 -18.38 13.05 -1.48
N ALA A 425 -19.59 12.75 -1.06
CA ALA A 425 -20.50 13.68 -0.42
C ALA A 425 -21.04 13.04 0.85
N SER A 426 -21.24 13.84 1.88
CA SER A 426 -21.90 13.40 3.10
C SER A 426 -23.13 14.27 3.37
N GLN A 427 -24.07 13.72 4.12
CA GLN A 427 -25.17 14.50 4.65
C GLN A 427 -25.63 13.97 6.02
N PRO A 428 -26.06 14.87 6.92
CA PRO A 428 -26.72 14.45 8.15
C PRO A 428 -28.06 13.79 7.80
N ILE A 429 -28.36 12.68 8.47
CA ILE A 429 -29.72 12.14 8.43
C ILE A 429 -30.52 12.84 9.52
N ARG A 430 -31.30 13.85 9.13
CA ARG A 430 -32.09 14.68 10.06
C ARG A 430 -33.42 14.04 10.47
N ASP A 431 -33.87 13.05 9.72
CA ASP A 431 -35.10 12.32 10.01
C ASP A 431 -34.76 11.11 10.88
N ALA A 432 -35.14 11.15 12.16
CA ALA A 432 -35.27 9.94 12.94
C ALA A 432 -36.22 9.02 12.17
N PHE A 433 -35.73 7.86 11.70
CA PHE A 433 -36.57 6.86 11.07
C PHE A 433 -37.60 6.39 12.11
N ASN A 434 -38.78 6.99 12.07
CA ASN A 434 -39.89 6.58 12.91
C ASN A 434 -40.37 5.22 12.40
N LEU A 435 -40.31 4.21 13.27
CA LEU A 435 -40.97 2.93 13.04
C LEU A 435 -42.43 3.19 12.68
N VAL A 436 -42.87 2.72 11.51
CA VAL A 436 -44.29 2.43 11.32
C VAL A 436 -44.57 1.26 12.25
N GLN A 437 -45.09 1.54 13.44
CA GLN A 437 -45.70 0.48 14.25
C GLN A 437 -46.85 -0.08 13.41
N GLY A 438 -46.67 -1.32 12.93
CA GLY A 438 -47.76 -2.07 12.32
C GLY A 438 -48.98 -2.10 13.25
N PRO A 439 -50.20 -2.19 12.69
CA PRO A 439 -51.40 -2.16 13.49
C PRO A 439 -51.35 -3.30 14.51
N LYS A 440 -51.58 -2.97 15.78
CA LYS A 440 -51.84 -3.95 16.83
C LYS A 440 -52.96 -4.87 16.34
N GLN A 441 -52.65 -6.14 16.10
CA GLN A 441 -53.64 -7.21 16.04
C GLN A 441 -53.96 -7.68 17.45
#